data_AF-A0A529P4T2-F1
#
_entry.id   AF-A0A529P4T2-F1
#
_cell.length_a   1.000
_cell.length_b   1.000
_cell.length_c   1.000
_cell.angle_alpha   90.00
_cell.angle_beta   90.00
_cell.angle_gamma   90.00
#
_symmetry.space_group_name_H-M   'P 1'
#
loop_
_entity.id
_entity.type
_entity.pdbx_description
1 polymer ?
#
loop_
_entity_poly.entity_id
_entity_poly.type
_entity_poly.pdbx_seq_one_letter_code
_entity_poly.pdbx_strand_id
1 'polypeptide(L)'
;MINQFARLFRGPGMQACFRTKNFLAATTAMTTVFLPAVSLGVGLVAFPTGEALADDPISIPLEYVGEGHDRLGIWAKINNGNAQRYVFDTGSDQLNTQIGSEVTGVRPIADTPYVYTYGDGTYGNKLQNVEIDKFTYVDPDQKITIDGPSVSDKKYRAARILDFVYTHAYCEYNNLKCTPESVTDGLKDMYGQDLQEPYHADKEQRAKMTAGKMADEGGDFAGTFGAGDFLGKTSVWGMMGSVTRSGYVVSANVNPDSESDQTPGCSPCTIVNLNPSLRAQYTNAMPWGEPEEKDQDSYQNFPGSGANASTEYEGSYNLQYTVKDGAPPITDPNKTAVLLDTGTPGGGSLEISDAMLKQFQDAGVKLKNVRRNEQREIVSASGNIPSVTIAGTDGDPVRLDNIDFTYTSGTTEQPNDQTSFVAGLDFFKNRSVIFDLEKKYTAYTSHFVTASNFSTDSSAPEGTGLSRITTSMGNEGGFGIAGVVSGSGSLTLDTKTVVRMTNVNTYTGETNIAQDAYLSLAGLGNIQRSAKVVADGTFDISEHGNGSDYWGISDAYNDARIRSLSGSGTVELGKRTLVLTASNDTFAGSINDLDVDNNNMGGKLFVAGGVQTLSGKNNFSGMTTVGSGA
;
A
#
# COMPACT_ATOMS: atom_id res chain seq x y z
N MET A 1 -33.36 -12.18 -8.64
CA MET A 1 -33.88 -12.06 -10.02
C MET A 1 -33.83 -10.58 -10.38
N ILE A 2 -32.81 -10.17 -11.15
CA ILE A 2 -32.93 -9.69 -12.56
C ILE A 2 -33.68 -8.35 -12.63
N ASN A 3 -33.25 -7.23 -13.23
CA ASN A 3 -32.04 -6.73 -13.92
C ASN A 3 -32.31 -5.21 -14.18
N GLN A 4 -31.30 -4.33 -14.04
CA GLN A 4 -30.71 -3.48 -15.10
C GLN A 4 -31.54 -2.36 -15.75
N PHE A 5 -30.95 -1.16 -15.78
CA PHE A 5 -30.73 -0.26 -16.94
C PHE A 5 -30.02 1.01 -16.37
N ALA A 6 -28.72 1.22 -16.48
CA ALA A 6 -27.86 1.54 -17.64
C ALA A 6 -28.06 2.94 -18.27
N ARG A 7 -27.02 3.78 -18.09
CA ARG A 7 -26.48 4.89 -18.93
C ARG A 7 -27.17 6.26 -18.99
N LEU A 8 -26.40 7.29 -18.66
CA LEU A 8 -26.05 8.36 -19.62
C LEU A 8 -24.80 9.16 -19.19
N PHE A 9 -23.76 9.05 -20.01
CA PHE A 9 -22.59 9.94 -20.07
C PHE A 9 -22.99 11.35 -20.49
N ARG A 10 -22.44 12.37 -19.82
CA ARG A 10 -22.02 13.66 -20.39
C ARG A 10 -21.25 14.43 -19.30
N GLY A 11 -19.94 14.49 -19.44
CA GLY A 11 -19.10 15.33 -18.59
C GLY A 11 -19.29 16.82 -18.86
N PRO A 12 -18.99 17.67 -17.87
CA PRO A 12 -18.41 18.98 -18.08
C PRO A 12 -16.94 18.98 -17.63
N GLY A 13 -16.13 19.76 -18.34
CA GLY A 13 -14.67 19.69 -18.31
C GLY A 13 -14.01 20.03 -16.97
N MET A 14 -12.90 19.33 -16.72
CA MET A 14 -11.90 19.62 -15.70
C MET A 14 -11.41 21.07 -15.86
N GLN A 15 -11.64 21.89 -14.84
CA GLN A 15 -10.89 23.11 -14.60
C GLN A 15 -10.09 22.93 -13.30
N ALA A 16 -8.78 22.80 -13.46
CA ALA A 16 -7.79 22.77 -12.38
C ALA A 16 -7.42 24.18 -11.92
N CYS A 17 -7.10 24.36 -10.62
CA CYS A 17 -6.39 25.50 -10.01
C CYS A 17 -6.33 25.28 -8.47
N PHE A 18 -5.28 25.55 -7.67
CA PHE A 18 -4.10 26.44 -7.80
C PHE A 18 -2.86 25.90 -7.01
N ARG A 19 -1.83 26.75 -6.83
CA ARG A 19 -0.41 26.45 -6.56
C ARG A 19 0.01 26.72 -5.12
N THR A 20 0.99 25.98 -4.59
CA THR A 20 1.83 26.41 -3.47
C THR A 20 3.33 26.42 -3.82
N LYS A 21 4.01 27.47 -3.34
CA LYS A 21 5.46 27.69 -3.43
C LYS A 21 6.14 27.05 -2.22
N ASN A 22 7.32 26.45 -2.46
CA ASN A 22 8.32 25.91 -1.52
C ASN A 22 8.25 26.43 -0.09
N PHE A 23 8.41 25.53 0.88
CA PHE A 23 9.23 25.81 2.06
C PHE A 23 10.08 24.61 2.48
N LEU A 24 11.38 24.86 2.60
CA LEU A 24 12.36 23.98 3.24
C LEU A 24 12.02 23.81 4.72
N ALA A 25 12.24 22.60 5.23
CA ALA A 25 12.36 22.32 6.64
C ALA A 25 13.42 23.25 7.27
N ALA A 26 12.98 24.13 8.16
CA ALA A 26 13.87 24.91 9.01
C ALA A 26 14.11 24.12 10.31
N THR A 27 15.04 23.18 10.27
CA THR A 27 15.63 22.56 11.47
C THR A 27 16.45 23.63 12.19
N THR A 28 15.85 24.34 13.15
CA THR A 28 16.61 25.25 14.00
C THR A 28 17.08 24.46 15.22
N ALA A 29 18.34 24.02 15.19
CA ALA A 29 19.04 23.50 16.35
C ALA A 29 19.16 24.61 17.42
N MET A 30 18.36 24.52 18.48
CA MET A 30 18.57 25.36 19.67
C MET A 30 19.80 24.86 20.42
N THR A 31 20.86 25.66 20.38
CA THR A 31 22.06 25.50 21.20
C THR A 31 21.73 25.85 22.65
N THR A 32 22.03 24.93 23.54
CA THR A 32 21.93 25.04 24.99
C THR A 32 22.87 26.12 25.54
N VAL A 33 22.33 27.05 26.33
CA VAL A 33 23.11 27.85 27.29
C VAL A 33 22.48 27.65 28.67
N PHE A 34 23.29 27.13 29.59
CA PHE A 34 22.95 26.85 30.99
C PHE A 34 23.21 28.06 31.90
N LEU A 35 22.37 28.18 32.96
CA LEU A 35 22.54 28.79 34.32
C LEU A 35 21.55 29.94 34.67
N PRO A 36 21.09 30.09 35.94
CA PRO A 36 20.51 29.08 36.85
C PRO A 36 19.17 29.53 37.52
N ALA A 37 18.37 28.53 37.91
CA ALA A 37 17.41 28.46 39.05
C ALA A 37 16.32 29.54 39.27
N VAL A 38 15.05 29.19 39.01
CA VAL A 38 13.96 29.12 40.03
C VAL A 38 12.97 28.02 39.60
N SER A 39 12.64 27.14 40.53
CA SER A 39 11.78 25.96 40.41
C SER A 39 10.29 26.28 40.23
N LEU A 40 9.64 25.67 39.23
CA LEU A 40 8.22 25.30 39.25
C LEU A 40 8.05 24.08 38.31
N GLY A 41 7.60 22.97 38.89
CA GLY A 41 7.55 21.66 38.24
C GLY A 41 6.54 21.60 37.11
N VAL A 42 7.04 21.49 35.89
CA VAL A 42 6.34 20.91 34.75
C VAL A 42 7.14 19.68 34.37
N GLY A 43 6.52 18.50 34.44
CA GLY A 43 7.17 17.25 34.08
C GLY A 43 7.55 17.28 32.60
N LEU A 44 8.83 17.54 32.31
CA LEU A 44 9.44 17.20 31.03
C LEU A 44 9.47 15.66 30.97
N VAL A 45 8.61 15.08 30.13
CA VAL A 45 8.80 13.70 29.69
C VAL A 45 10.04 13.72 28.80
N ALA A 46 11.17 13.29 29.36
CA ALA A 46 12.36 12.99 28.59
C ALA A 46 12.10 11.72 27.79
N PHE A 47 12.01 11.83 26.46
CA PHE A 47 12.03 10.67 25.59
C PHE A 47 13.38 9.95 25.75
N PRO A 48 13.42 8.62 25.90
CA PRO A 48 14.68 7.90 25.88
C PRO A 48 15.33 8.09 24.51
N THR A 49 16.49 8.75 24.49
CA THR A 49 17.36 8.87 23.33
C THR A 49 18.00 7.50 23.09
N GLY A 50 17.40 6.69 22.23
CA GLY A 50 17.87 5.33 22.02
C GLY A 50 17.21 4.56 20.88
N GLU A 51 16.59 5.22 19.90
CA GLU A 51 16.28 4.63 18.60
C GLU A 51 16.69 5.67 17.56
N ALA A 52 17.51 5.29 16.58
CA ALA A 52 17.73 6.17 15.43
C ALA A 52 16.36 6.40 14.81
N LEU A 53 15.88 7.64 14.83
CA LEU A 53 14.63 8.01 14.18
C LEU A 53 14.74 7.54 12.73
N ALA A 54 13.85 6.64 12.31
CA ALA A 54 13.66 6.34 10.90
C ALA A 54 13.51 7.68 10.15
N ASP A 55 14.02 7.76 8.92
CA ASP A 55 13.84 8.94 8.09
C ASP A 55 12.35 9.32 8.04
N ASP A 56 12.04 10.62 7.98
CA ASP A 56 10.64 11.06 7.90
C ASP A 56 9.96 10.42 6.67
N PRO A 57 8.69 9.98 6.79
CA PRO A 57 7.96 9.43 5.66
C PRO A 57 7.92 10.39 4.48
N ILE A 58 8.12 9.84 3.28
CA ILE A 58 8.03 10.62 2.03
C ILE A 58 6.89 10.04 1.20
N SER A 59 5.84 10.84 1.01
CA SER A 59 4.72 10.51 0.13
C SER A 59 5.06 10.86 -1.32
N ILE A 60 4.95 9.88 -2.21
CA ILE A 60 5.16 9.98 -3.65
C ILE A 60 3.80 9.77 -4.33
N PRO A 61 3.32 10.73 -5.13
CA PRO A 61 2.05 10.59 -5.84
C PRO A 61 2.00 9.40 -6.79
N LEU A 62 0.88 8.70 -6.76
CA LEU A 62 0.46 7.75 -7.79
C LEU A 62 -0.74 8.34 -8.54
N GLU A 63 -1.10 7.73 -9.66
CA GLU A 63 -2.33 8.05 -10.37
C GLU A 63 -3.06 6.81 -10.85
N TYR A 64 -4.39 6.89 -10.94
CA TYR A 64 -5.19 5.90 -11.63
C TYR A 64 -5.25 6.21 -13.12
N VAL A 65 -4.87 5.25 -13.96
CA VAL A 65 -4.90 5.37 -15.42
C VAL A 65 -6.02 4.46 -15.96
N GLY A 66 -7.19 5.06 -16.22
CA GLY A 66 -8.46 4.34 -16.37
C GLY A 66 -9.01 4.15 -17.80
N GLU A 67 -8.62 4.93 -18.80
CA GLU A 67 -9.14 4.72 -20.17
C GLU A 67 -8.40 3.56 -20.87
N GLY A 68 -8.88 2.34 -20.67
CA GLY A 68 -8.49 1.14 -21.45
C GLY A 68 -7.41 0.25 -20.83
N HIS A 69 -6.78 0.68 -19.72
CA HIS A 69 -5.61 0.01 -19.13
C HIS A 69 -5.87 -0.58 -17.75
N ASP A 70 -6.58 0.12 -16.87
CA ASP A 70 -6.74 -0.22 -15.45
C ASP A 70 -5.40 -0.42 -14.74
N ARG A 71 -4.69 0.69 -14.52
CA ARG A 71 -3.32 0.72 -13.97
C ARG A 71 -3.16 1.75 -12.86
N LEU A 72 -2.17 1.51 -12.00
CA LEU A 72 -1.51 2.57 -11.23
C LEU A 72 -0.30 3.10 -12.00
N GLY A 73 -0.26 4.43 -12.16
CA GLY A 73 0.84 5.14 -12.76
C GLY A 73 1.73 5.82 -11.73
N ILE A 74 3.03 5.90 -12.03
CA ILE A 74 3.98 6.74 -11.31
C ILE A 74 4.75 7.61 -12.31
N TRP A 75 4.91 8.89 -12.00
CA TRP A 75 5.68 9.81 -12.85
C TRP A 75 7.10 9.99 -12.32
N ALA A 76 8.08 9.91 -13.22
CA ALA A 76 9.47 10.13 -12.87
C ALA A 76 10.33 10.64 -14.02
N LYS A 77 11.50 11.19 -13.68
CA LYS A 77 12.55 11.68 -14.58
C LYS A 77 13.83 10.90 -14.33
N ILE A 78 14.50 10.53 -15.42
CA ILE A 78 15.85 9.98 -15.41
C ILE A 78 16.84 11.08 -15.81
N ASN A 79 17.83 11.35 -14.97
CA ASN A 79 18.85 12.37 -15.18
C ASN A 79 18.26 13.72 -15.61
N ASN A 80 18.64 14.21 -16.81
CA ASN A 80 18.15 15.45 -17.43
C ASN A 80 16.98 15.24 -18.40
N GLY A 81 16.40 14.04 -18.43
CA GLY A 81 15.28 13.69 -19.30
C GLY A 81 13.95 14.32 -18.90
N ASN A 82 12.96 14.17 -19.78
CA ASN A 82 11.60 14.61 -19.53
C ASN A 82 10.89 13.71 -18.50
N ALA A 83 9.82 14.22 -17.89
CA ALA A 83 8.95 13.39 -17.06
C ALA A 83 8.29 12.32 -17.94
N GLN A 84 8.30 11.10 -17.45
CA GLN A 84 7.70 9.93 -18.07
C GLN A 84 6.79 9.25 -17.06
N ARG A 85 5.72 8.65 -17.56
CA ARG A 85 4.81 7.85 -16.76
C ARG A 85 5.19 6.37 -16.88
N TYR A 86 5.17 5.65 -15.78
CA TYR A 86 5.46 4.23 -15.71
C TYR A 86 4.30 3.48 -15.09
N VAL A 87 4.11 2.23 -15.49
CA VAL A 87 3.23 1.32 -14.76
C VAL A 87 3.89 1.05 -13.40
N PHE A 88 3.24 1.45 -12.32
CA PHE A 88 3.68 1.12 -10.97
C PHE A 88 3.27 -0.33 -10.68
N ASP A 89 4.26 -1.21 -10.60
CA ASP A 89 4.04 -2.65 -10.68
C ASP A 89 4.75 -3.36 -9.52
N THR A 90 3.99 -3.73 -8.48
CA THR A 90 4.50 -4.52 -7.36
C THR A 90 4.74 -5.99 -7.70
N GLY A 91 4.26 -6.48 -8.85
CA GLY A 91 4.60 -7.79 -9.42
C GLY A 91 5.89 -7.80 -10.25
N SER A 92 6.53 -6.65 -10.47
CA SER A 92 7.80 -6.55 -11.19
C SER A 92 8.95 -6.14 -10.27
N ASP A 93 10.11 -6.75 -10.49
CA ASP A 93 11.29 -6.60 -9.63
C ASP A 93 12.34 -5.62 -10.16
N GLN A 94 12.12 -5.01 -11.34
CA GLN A 94 13.04 -4.04 -11.90
C GLN A 94 12.39 -2.94 -12.74
N LEU A 95 13.11 -1.83 -12.88
CA LEU A 95 12.74 -0.74 -13.79
C LEU A 95 13.10 -1.07 -15.23
N ASN A 96 12.09 -1.34 -16.05
CA ASN A 96 12.20 -1.48 -17.50
C ASN A 96 11.72 -0.17 -18.15
N THR A 97 12.62 0.58 -18.80
CA THR A 97 12.33 1.97 -19.17
C THR A 97 12.87 2.39 -20.53
N GLN A 98 12.06 3.19 -21.25
CA GLN A 98 12.48 3.95 -22.41
C GLN A 98 13.39 5.11 -22.01
N ILE A 99 14.65 5.06 -22.43
CA ILE A 99 15.60 6.16 -22.22
C ILE A 99 15.94 6.79 -23.57
N GLY A 100 15.50 8.04 -23.73
CA GLY A 100 15.74 8.85 -24.93
C GLY A 100 17.22 9.21 -25.13
N SER A 101 17.61 9.46 -26.38
CA SER A 101 18.99 9.82 -26.74
C SER A 101 19.45 11.17 -26.18
N GLU A 102 18.51 12.01 -25.78
CA GLU A 102 18.73 13.32 -25.14
C GLU A 102 19.17 13.19 -23.68
N VAL A 103 18.98 12.03 -23.07
CA VAL A 103 19.34 11.77 -21.67
C VAL A 103 20.85 11.49 -21.59
N THR A 104 21.55 12.38 -20.91
CA THR A 104 22.99 12.26 -20.63
C THR A 104 23.24 11.51 -19.34
N GLY A 105 24.45 11.01 -19.10
CA GLY A 105 24.79 10.30 -17.84
C GLY A 105 24.25 8.87 -17.75
N VAL A 106 23.95 8.25 -18.89
CA VAL A 106 23.49 6.85 -18.99
C VAL A 106 24.66 5.98 -19.47
N ARG A 107 25.00 4.94 -18.72
CA ARG A 107 26.19 4.11 -18.98
C ARG A 107 25.81 2.62 -19.02
N PRO A 108 26.08 1.88 -20.11
CA PRO A 108 25.83 0.43 -20.14
C PRO A 108 26.62 -0.32 -19.06
N ILE A 109 25.99 -1.32 -18.44
CA ILE A 109 26.62 -2.22 -17.45
C ILE A 109 27.19 -3.48 -18.14
N ALA A 110 26.52 -3.95 -19.19
CA ALA A 110 26.94 -5.09 -20.02
C ALA A 110 26.95 -4.68 -21.50
N ASP A 111 27.77 -5.34 -22.32
CA ASP A 111 27.85 -5.03 -23.76
C ASP A 111 26.74 -5.73 -24.58
N THR A 112 26.20 -6.84 -24.07
CA THR A 112 25.20 -7.66 -24.77
C THR A 112 23.82 -7.47 -24.16
N PRO A 113 22.81 -7.06 -24.96
CA PRO A 113 21.41 -7.06 -24.55
C PRO A 113 20.88 -8.46 -24.24
N TYR A 114 19.74 -8.54 -23.56
CA TYR A 114 19.03 -9.79 -23.26
C TYR A 114 17.53 -9.61 -23.50
N VAL A 115 16.78 -10.72 -23.45
CA VAL A 115 15.32 -10.71 -23.54
C VAL A 115 14.73 -10.95 -22.16
N TYR A 116 13.83 -10.08 -21.75
CA TYR A 116 13.01 -10.23 -20.56
C TYR A 116 11.59 -10.50 -20.99
N THR A 117 11.05 -11.66 -20.64
CA THR A 117 9.70 -12.07 -21.03
C THR A 117 8.73 -11.94 -19.86
N TYR A 118 7.46 -11.71 -20.17
CA TYR A 118 6.38 -11.66 -19.18
C TYR A 118 5.40 -12.81 -19.39
N GLY A 119 4.63 -13.14 -18.35
CA GLY A 119 3.53 -14.09 -18.40
C GLY A 119 3.93 -15.44 -18.98
N ASP A 120 3.32 -15.81 -20.11
CA ASP A 120 3.53 -17.11 -20.78
C ASP A 120 4.81 -17.19 -21.62
N GLY A 121 5.66 -16.15 -21.56
CA GLY A 121 6.92 -16.10 -22.30
C GLY A 121 6.80 -15.61 -23.75
N THR A 122 5.59 -15.35 -24.26
CA THR A 122 5.40 -15.03 -25.68
C THR A 122 5.59 -13.55 -26.04
N TYR A 123 5.76 -12.70 -25.03
CA TYR A 123 5.97 -11.26 -25.17
C TYR A 123 6.94 -10.74 -24.11
N GLY A 124 7.60 -9.62 -24.40
CA GLY A 124 8.67 -9.13 -23.56
C GLY A 124 9.34 -7.84 -24.04
N ASN A 125 10.46 -7.53 -23.41
CA ASN A 125 11.34 -6.45 -23.78
C ASN A 125 12.73 -7.00 -24.11
N LYS A 126 13.34 -6.48 -25.19
CA LYS A 126 14.77 -6.55 -25.39
C LYS A 126 15.41 -5.42 -24.59
N LEU A 127 16.23 -5.79 -23.61
CA LEU A 127 16.73 -4.90 -22.59
C LEU A 127 18.25 -4.77 -22.60
N GLN A 128 18.71 -3.60 -22.17
CA GLN A 128 20.12 -3.30 -21.91
C GLN A 128 20.28 -2.70 -20.51
N ASN A 129 21.03 -3.36 -19.65
CA ASN A 129 21.31 -2.85 -18.30
C ASN A 129 22.16 -1.59 -18.38
N VAL A 130 21.75 -0.55 -17.65
CA VAL A 130 22.43 0.75 -17.60
C VAL A 130 22.50 1.29 -16.17
N GLU A 131 23.54 2.07 -15.89
CA GLU A 131 23.59 2.99 -14.76
C GLU A 131 23.08 4.37 -15.18
N ILE A 132 22.33 5.01 -14.28
CA ILE A 132 21.86 6.40 -14.40
C ILE A 132 22.26 7.18 -13.14
N ASP A 133 22.50 8.48 -13.28
CA ASP A 133 23.03 9.31 -12.20
C ASP A 133 21.94 9.76 -11.21
N LYS A 134 20.71 9.95 -11.67
CA LYS A 134 19.60 10.45 -10.83
C LYS A 134 18.24 9.91 -11.28
N PHE A 135 17.42 9.57 -10.31
CA PHE A 135 16.00 9.31 -10.48
C PHE A 135 15.19 10.34 -9.65
N THR A 136 14.21 10.99 -10.25
CA THR A 136 13.41 12.05 -9.60
C THR A 136 11.94 11.75 -9.82
N TYR A 137 11.17 11.58 -8.75
CA TYR A 137 9.73 11.43 -8.85
C TYR A 137 9.07 12.77 -9.16
N VAL A 138 7.94 12.71 -9.82
CA VAL A 138 7.18 13.87 -10.26
C VAL A 138 5.72 13.62 -9.91
N ASP A 139 5.00 14.66 -9.52
CA ASP A 139 3.55 14.56 -9.39
C ASP A 139 2.87 14.42 -10.77
N PRO A 140 1.65 13.86 -10.85
CA PRO A 140 0.87 13.75 -12.09
C PRO A 140 0.77 15.06 -12.90
N ASP A 141 0.66 16.18 -12.19
CA ASP A 141 0.57 17.52 -12.76
C ASP A 141 1.91 18.11 -13.23
N GLN A 142 3.02 17.44 -12.94
CA GLN A 142 4.39 17.83 -13.25
C GLN A 142 4.85 19.19 -12.68
N LYS A 143 4.27 19.58 -11.54
CA LYS A 143 4.55 20.83 -10.83
C LYS A 143 5.53 20.63 -9.69
N ILE A 144 5.55 19.45 -9.08
CA ILE A 144 6.32 19.09 -7.90
C ILE A 144 7.28 17.97 -8.28
N THR A 145 8.55 18.14 -7.92
CA THR A 145 9.57 17.10 -8.05
C THR A 145 10.02 16.67 -6.67
N ILE A 146 10.10 15.37 -6.46
CA ILE A 146 10.63 14.75 -5.25
C ILE A 146 11.89 14.02 -5.68
N ASP A 147 13.04 14.48 -5.20
CA ASP A 147 14.30 13.77 -5.46
C ASP A 147 14.21 12.37 -4.84
N GLY A 148 14.55 11.35 -5.62
CA GLY A 148 14.61 9.99 -5.10
C GLY A 148 15.60 9.91 -3.92
N PRO A 149 15.31 9.10 -2.88
CA PRO A 149 16.23 8.94 -1.76
C PRO A 149 17.63 8.56 -2.23
N SER A 150 18.66 9.12 -1.60
CA SER A 150 20.05 8.86 -1.97
C SER A 150 20.37 7.39 -1.74
N VAL A 151 20.72 6.68 -2.80
CA VAL A 151 21.27 5.32 -2.73
C VAL A 151 22.74 5.36 -2.30
N SER A 152 23.22 4.33 -1.60
CA SER A 152 24.58 4.33 -0.99
C SER A 152 25.72 4.59 -1.98
N ASP A 153 25.59 4.10 -3.23
CA ASP A 153 26.57 4.29 -4.29
C ASP A 153 26.26 5.48 -5.23
N LYS A 154 25.22 6.27 -4.91
CA LYS A 154 24.75 7.47 -5.65
C LYS A 154 24.49 7.28 -7.16
N LYS A 155 24.27 6.05 -7.60
CA LYS A 155 23.83 5.73 -8.96
C LYS A 155 22.65 4.79 -8.88
N TYR A 156 21.68 5.00 -9.76
CA TYR A 156 20.58 4.05 -9.98
C TYR A 156 20.95 3.12 -11.14
N ARG A 157 20.32 1.95 -11.21
CA ARG A 157 20.42 1.01 -12.33
C ARG A 157 19.03 0.75 -12.85
N ALA A 158 18.93 0.62 -14.15
CA ALA A 158 17.69 0.35 -14.85
C ALA A 158 17.96 -0.55 -16.04
N ALA A 159 16.93 -1.20 -16.56
CA ALA A 159 16.98 -1.91 -17.82
C ALA A 159 16.39 -1.01 -18.92
N ARG A 160 17.25 -0.53 -19.81
CA ARG A 160 16.84 0.28 -20.95
C ARG A 160 16.13 -0.60 -21.98
N ILE A 161 14.89 -0.24 -22.32
CA ILE A 161 14.16 -0.86 -23.42
C ILE A 161 14.80 -0.46 -24.75
N LEU A 162 15.28 -1.45 -25.48
CA LEU A 162 15.74 -1.31 -26.86
C LEU A 162 14.60 -1.59 -27.85
N ASP A 163 13.82 -2.64 -27.56
CA ASP A 163 12.65 -3.05 -28.34
C ASP A 163 11.61 -3.72 -27.46
N PHE A 164 10.34 -3.49 -27.76
CA PHE A 164 9.26 -4.36 -27.35
C PHE A 164 9.20 -5.52 -28.33
N VAL A 165 9.22 -6.75 -27.81
CA VAL A 165 9.44 -7.96 -28.61
C VAL A 165 8.38 -9.01 -28.35
N TYR A 166 8.02 -9.72 -29.42
CA TYR A 166 6.93 -10.68 -29.43
C TYR A 166 7.33 -11.89 -30.27
N THR A 167 6.83 -13.07 -29.91
CA THR A 167 6.95 -14.25 -30.77
C THR A 167 6.11 -14.06 -32.04
N HIS A 168 6.45 -14.79 -33.09
CA HIS A 168 5.72 -14.67 -34.35
C HIS A 168 4.22 -14.96 -34.19
N ALA A 169 3.90 -16.03 -33.44
CA ALA A 169 2.52 -16.43 -33.16
C ALA A 169 1.76 -15.35 -32.39
N TYR A 170 2.40 -14.68 -31.42
CA TYR A 170 1.78 -13.60 -30.66
C TYR A 170 1.49 -12.38 -31.55
N CYS A 171 2.42 -12.01 -32.44
CA CYS A 171 2.22 -10.94 -33.40
C CYS A 171 1.01 -11.21 -34.31
N GLU A 172 0.88 -12.43 -34.83
CA GLU A 172 -0.24 -12.81 -35.69
C GLU A 172 -1.57 -12.80 -34.92
N TYR A 173 -1.59 -13.40 -33.73
CA TYR A 173 -2.78 -13.50 -32.90
C TYR A 173 -3.34 -12.13 -32.51
N ASN A 174 -2.46 -11.20 -32.13
CA ASN A 174 -2.83 -9.85 -31.69
C ASN A 174 -2.82 -8.82 -32.83
N ASN A 175 -2.60 -9.25 -34.08
CA ASN A 175 -2.54 -8.39 -35.26
C ASN A 175 -1.53 -7.23 -35.12
N LEU A 176 -0.37 -7.51 -34.50
CA LEU A 176 0.72 -6.56 -34.29
C LEU A 176 1.62 -6.47 -35.51
N LYS A 177 2.21 -5.29 -35.73
CA LYS A 177 3.08 -5.02 -36.89
C LYS A 177 4.54 -5.28 -36.54
N CYS A 178 4.91 -6.55 -36.45
CA CYS A 178 6.26 -6.94 -36.09
C CYS A 178 7.28 -6.88 -37.26
N THR A 179 8.58 -6.88 -36.94
CA THR A 179 9.67 -7.05 -37.93
C THR A 179 9.65 -8.44 -38.55
N PRO A 180 9.96 -8.57 -39.86
CA PRO A 180 10.02 -9.88 -40.50
C PRO A 180 11.20 -10.72 -39.98
N GLU A 181 12.33 -10.08 -39.71
CA GLU A 181 13.51 -10.71 -39.12
C GLU A 181 13.44 -10.63 -37.60
N SER A 182 14.09 -11.59 -36.94
CA SER A 182 14.26 -11.58 -35.49
C SER A 182 15.21 -10.44 -35.09
N VAL A 183 15.00 -9.92 -33.89
CA VAL A 183 15.88 -8.92 -33.28
C VAL A 183 16.65 -9.47 -32.07
N THR A 184 16.54 -10.77 -31.84
CA THR A 184 17.06 -11.48 -30.65
C THR A 184 17.99 -12.63 -31.01
N ASP A 185 18.50 -12.68 -32.24
CA ASP A 185 19.45 -13.70 -32.68
C ASP A 185 20.71 -13.69 -31.81
N GLY A 186 21.03 -14.85 -31.22
CA GLY A 186 22.18 -15.03 -30.34
C GLY A 186 22.05 -14.35 -28.98
N LEU A 187 20.88 -13.78 -28.66
CA LEU A 187 20.60 -13.27 -27.32
C LEU A 187 20.10 -14.40 -26.43
N LYS A 188 20.24 -14.15 -25.12
CA LYS A 188 19.77 -15.02 -24.05
C LYS A 188 18.63 -14.34 -23.31
N ASP A 189 17.90 -15.12 -22.53
CA ASP A 189 16.93 -14.56 -21.59
C ASP A 189 17.63 -13.92 -20.36
N MET A 190 16.84 -13.38 -19.44
CA MET A 190 17.34 -12.81 -18.19
C MET A 190 18.15 -13.81 -17.34
N TYR A 191 17.90 -15.11 -17.47
CA TYR A 191 18.58 -16.18 -16.75
C TYR A 191 19.84 -16.68 -17.46
N GLY A 192 20.18 -16.11 -18.62
CA GLY A 192 21.31 -16.54 -19.43
C GLY A 192 21.05 -17.84 -20.20
N GLN A 193 19.80 -18.30 -20.26
CA GLN A 193 19.39 -19.45 -21.06
C GLN A 193 19.14 -19.03 -22.50
N ASP A 194 19.22 -20.01 -23.40
CA ASP A 194 18.91 -19.78 -24.80
C ASP A 194 17.39 -19.62 -24.98
N LEU A 195 17.00 -18.69 -25.86
CA LEU A 195 15.60 -18.41 -26.15
C LEU A 195 14.95 -19.63 -26.80
N GLN A 196 13.77 -20.00 -26.33
CA GLN A 196 13.00 -21.13 -26.87
C GLN A 196 12.55 -20.90 -28.32
N GLU A 197 12.31 -19.64 -28.67
CA GLU A 197 11.96 -19.21 -30.03
C GLU A 197 12.46 -17.77 -30.29
N PRO A 198 12.62 -17.36 -31.57
CA PRO A 198 13.04 -16.01 -31.92
C PRO A 198 11.93 -14.99 -31.68
N TYR A 199 12.31 -13.77 -31.28
CA TYR A 199 11.37 -12.66 -31.10
C TYR A 199 11.57 -11.57 -32.15
N HIS A 200 10.48 -10.87 -32.44
CA HIS A 200 10.37 -9.82 -33.45
C HIS A 200 9.95 -8.51 -32.78
N ALA A 201 10.51 -7.39 -33.23
CA ALA A 201 10.19 -6.09 -32.64
C ALA A 201 8.89 -5.52 -33.20
N ASP A 202 8.09 -4.89 -32.33
CA ASP A 202 6.94 -4.10 -32.77
C ASP A 202 7.40 -2.79 -33.44
N LYS A 203 6.97 -2.60 -34.70
CA LYS A 203 7.39 -1.42 -35.49
C LYS A 203 6.74 -0.13 -35.04
N GLU A 204 5.51 -0.19 -34.51
CA GLU A 204 4.81 1.00 -34.03
C GLU A 204 5.44 1.51 -32.75
N GLN A 205 5.71 0.63 -31.79
CA GLN A 205 6.37 0.99 -30.54
C GLN A 205 7.79 1.51 -30.80
N ARG A 206 8.55 0.86 -31.68
CA ARG A 206 9.86 1.34 -32.12
C ARG A 206 9.79 2.75 -32.74
N ALA A 207 8.78 3.02 -33.56
CA ALA A 207 8.59 4.35 -34.15
C ALA A 207 8.25 5.41 -33.08
N LYS A 208 7.42 5.08 -32.08
CA LYS A 208 7.11 5.96 -30.94
C LYS A 208 8.39 6.28 -30.14
N MET A 209 9.16 5.26 -29.76
CA MET A 209 10.42 5.44 -29.04
C MET A 209 11.41 6.30 -29.82
N THR A 210 11.56 6.07 -31.13
CA THR A 210 12.44 6.88 -32.00
C THR A 210 12.00 8.35 -32.06
N ALA A 211 10.71 8.60 -31.95
CA ALA A 211 10.14 9.96 -31.89
C ALA A 211 10.19 10.59 -30.49
N GLY A 212 10.82 9.94 -29.50
CA GLY A 212 10.88 10.41 -28.12
C GLY A 212 9.53 10.36 -27.39
N LYS A 213 8.61 9.51 -27.84
CA LYS A 213 7.29 9.31 -27.23
C LYS A 213 7.26 8.01 -26.45
N MET A 214 6.44 8.00 -25.40
CA MET A 214 6.04 6.78 -24.69
C MET A 214 5.45 5.77 -25.68
N ALA A 215 5.90 4.52 -25.56
CA ALA A 215 5.57 3.44 -26.47
C ALA A 215 4.85 2.25 -25.81
N ASP A 216 4.87 2.14 -24.49
CA ASP A 216 4.25 1.04 -23.77
C ASP A 216 2.75 1.29 -23.57
N GLU A 217 1.98 0.21 -23.51
CA GLU A 217 0.51 0.14 -23.52
C GLU A 217 -0.15 1.27 -24.32
N GLY A 218 -0.09 1.20 -25.66
CA GLY A 218 -0.71 2.21 -26.52
C GLY A 218 0.05 3.54 -26.61
N GLY A 219 1.10 3.73 -25.82
CA GLY A 219 1.88 4.97 -25.73
C GLY A 219 1.55 5.81 -24.50
N ASP A 220 0.87 5.21 -23.53
CA ASP A 220 0.55 5.84 -22.26
C ASP A 220 1.67 5.70 -21.22
N PHE A 221 2.62 4.78 -21.43
CA PHE A 221 3.72 4.52 -20.50
C PHE A 221 5.09 4.45 -21.19
N ALA A 222 6.12 4.80 -20.41
CA ALA A 222 7.53 4.66 -20.77
C ALA A 222 8.08 3.27 -20.46
N GLY A 223 7.30 2.42 -19.80
CA GLY A 223 7.64 1.06 -19.39
C GLY A 223 7.14 0.75 -17.98
N THR A 224 7.71 -0.28 -17.37
CA THR A 224 7.34 -0.80 -16.05
C THR A 224 8.28 -0.27 -14.97
N PHE A 225 7.72 0.36 -13.94
CA PHE A 225 8.41 0.68 -12.70
C PHE A 225 8.22 -0.48 -11.73
N GLY A 226 9.18 -1.42 -11.75
CA GLY A 226 9.20 -2.54 -10.82
C GLY A 226 9.32 -2.07 -9.37
N ALA A 227 8.23 -2.29 -8.63
CA ALA A 227 8.01 -1.89 -7.25
C ALA A 227 7.75 -3.10 -6.34
N GLY A 228 8.18 -4.30 -6.75
CA GLY A 228 8.16 -5.49 -5.90
C GLY A 228 9.07 -5.32 -4.68
N ASP A 229 8.69 -5.98 -3.59
CA ASP A 229 9.46 -6.10 -2.35
C ASP A 229 10.47 -7.27 -2.41
N PHE A 230 10.56 -7.92 -3.57
CA PHE A 230 11.51 -8.97 -3.93
C PHE A 230 12.47 -8.51 -5.03
N LEU A 231 13.53 -9.30 -5.26
CA LEU A 231 14.48 -9.03 -6.33
C LEU A 231 15.13 -10.32 -6.84
N GLY A 232 14.93 -10.67 -8.10
CA GLY A 232 15.63 -11.78 -8.75
C GLY A 232 17.14 -11.51 -8.88
N LYS A 233 17.98 -12.56 -8.83
CA LYS A 233 19.45 -12.43 -8.96
C LYS A 233 19.90 -11.88 -10.31
N THR A 234 19.08 -12.10 -11.32
CA THR A 234 19.27 -11.68 -12.71
C THR A 234 18.74 -10.27 -12.98
N SER A 235 17.98 -9.73 -12.04
CA SER A 235 17.31 -8.45 -12.17
C SER A 235 18.25 -7.30 -11.84
N VAL A 236 18.00 -6.17 -12.49
CA VAL A 236 18.85 -5.01 -12.42
C VAL A 236 18.72 -4.33 -11.07
N TRP A 237 17.50 -3.90 -10.75
CA TRP A 237 17.21 -3.23 -9.49
C TRP A 237 15.71 -2.95 -9.26
N GLY A 238 15.16 -3.40 -8.13
CA GLY A 238 13.80 -3.08 -7.72
C GLY A 238 13.72 -1.69 -7.11
N MET A 239 12.90 -0.81 -7.67
CA MET A 239 13.06 0.64 -7.42
C MET A 239 12.68 1.05 -6.00
N MET A 240 11.63 0.46 -5.43
CA MET A 240 11.13 0.86 -4.10
C MET A 240 12.03 0.34 -2.98
N GLY A 241 12.32 -0.97 -2.94
CA GLY A 241 13.16 -1.56 -1.90
C GLY A 241 14.60 -1.05 -1.87
N SER A 242 15.03 -0.38 -2.93
CA SER A 242 16.39 0.13 -3.10
C SER A 242 16.61 1.55 -2.62
N VAL A 243 15.53 2.26 -2.31
CA VAL A 243 15.58 3.65 -1.86
C VAL A 243 15.15 3.83 -0.40
N THR A 244 14.78 2.75 0.28
CA THR A 244 14.40 2.77 1.70
C THR A 244 14.90 1.52 2.39
N ARG A 245 15.24 1.61 3.68
CA ARG A 245 15.60 0.45 4.51
C ARG A 245 14.41 -0.17 5.23
N SER A 246 13.44 0.67 5.57
CA SER A 246 12.26 0.26 6.34
C SER A 246 11.22 -0.41 5.47
N GLY A 247 11.03 0.07 4.23
CA GLY A 247 9.96 -0.35 3.35
C GLY A 247 9.02 0.78 2.94
N TYR A 248 7.86 0.41 2.40
CA TYR A 248 6.94 1.34 1.77
C TYR A 248 5.48 0.91 1.83
N VAL A 249 4.58 1.87 1.65
CA VAL A 249 3.13 1.69 1.57
C VAL A 249 2.67 1.90 0.13
N VAL A 250 1.66 1.15 -0.30
CA VAL A 250 0.82 1.46 -1.46
C VAL A 250 -0.58 1.78 -0.95
N SER A 251 -0.97 3.06 -1.03
CA SER A 251 -2.26 3.58 -0.58
C SER A 251 -3.08 4.00 -1.79
N ALA A 252 -3.75 3.02 -2.38
CA ALA A 252 -4.52 3.20 -3.60
C ALA A 252 -6.03 3.27 -3.35
N ASN A 253 -6.53 2.71 -2.24
CA ASN A 253 -7.95 2.60 -1.89
C ASN A 253 -8.67 3.91 -1.51
N VAL A 254 -8.38 5.00 -2.22
CA VAL A 254 -9.20 6.21 -2.17
C VAL A 254 -10.51 5.97 -2.93
N ASN A 255 -11.60 6.59 -2.45
CA ASN A 255 -12.95 6.41 -2.97
C ASN A 255 -13.03 6.64 -4.50
N PRO A 256 -13.35 5.61 -5.29
CA PRO A 256 -13.39 5.68 -6.76
C PRO A 256 -14.55 6.54 -7.30
N ASP A 257 -15.60 6.76 -6.51
CA ASP A 257 -16.80 7.54 -6.88
C ASP A 257 -16.74 9.00 -6.39
N SER A 258 -15.73 9.36 -5.60
CA SER A 258 -15.53 10.75 -5.19
C SER A 258 -14.92 11.55 -6.34
N GLU A 259 -15.35 12.81 -6.53
CA GLU A 259 -14.53 13.75 -7.31
C GLU A 259 -13.11 13.70 -6.73
N SER A 260 -12.09 13.61 -7.59
CA SER A 260 -10.69 13.24 -7.29
C SER A 260 -9.97 14.04 -6.20
N ASP A 261 -10.64 15.02 -5.59
CA ASP A 261 -10.04 16.09 -4.80
C ASP A 261 -10.61 16.16 -3.38
N GLN A 262 -11.43 15.19 -2.95
CA GLN A 262 -12.04 15.24 -1.62
C GLN A 262 -11.13 14.70 -0.51
N THR A 263 -10.23 13.77 -0.82
CA THR A 263 -9.26 13.25 0.15
C THR A 263 -8.05 14.19 0.20
N PRO A 264 -7.74 14.84 1.33
CA PRO A 264 -6.62 15.76 1.41
C PRO A 264 -5.28 15.02 1.48
N GLY A 265 -4.21 15.72 1.10
CA GLY A 265 -2.87 15.15 1.00
C GLY A 265 -2.64 14.38 -0.30
N CYS A 266 -1.68 13.46 -0.28
CA CYS A 266 -1.31 12.67 -1.46
C CYS A 266 -2.26 11.48 -1.62
N SER A 267 -3.08 11.44 -2.67
CA SER A 267 -4.03 10.33 -2.92
C SER A 267 -4.29 10.11 -4.43
N PRO A 268 -4.11 8.89 -4.97
CA PRO A 268 -3.41 7.76 -4.35
C PRO A 268 -1.92 8.07 -4.14
N CYS A 269 -1.25 7.29 -3.29
CA CYS A 269 0.17 7.50 -3.01
C CYS A 269 0.93 6.22 -2.68
N THR A 270 2.24 6.26 -2.90
CA THR A 270 3.17 5.38 -2.21
C THR A 270 3.95 6.17 -1.17
N ILE A 271 4.24 5.57 -0.02
CA ILE A 271 4.92 6.24 1.10
C ILE A 271 6.15 5.43 1.45
N VAL A 272 7.34 6.00 1.31
CA VAL A 272 8.60 5.37 1.74
C VAL A 272 9.00 5.85 3.13
N ASN A 273 9.93 5.14 3.77
CA ASN A 273 10.45 5.43 5.11
C ASN A 273 9.38 5.23 6.20
N LEU A 274 9.10 3.96 6.47
CA LEU A 274 8.16 3.53 7.48
C LEU A 274 8.66 3.89 8.88
N ASN A 275 7.72 4.33 9.70
CA ASN A 275 7.92 4.56 11.11
C ASN A 275 6.82 3.85 11.93
N PRO A 276 6.90 3.80 13.26
CA PRO A 276 5.89 3.15 14.09
C PRO A 276 4.46 3.68 13.87
N SER A 277 4.29 4.97 13.58
CA SER A 277 2.97 5.54 13.27
C SER A 277 2.38 4.99 11.98
N LEU A 278 3.17 4.80 10.92
CA LEU A 278 2.70 4.12 9.71
C LEU A 278 2.35 2.67 9.98
N ARG A 279 3.22 1.92 10.66
CA ARG A 279 2.96 0.49 11.01
C ARG A 279 1.67 0.31 11.78
N ALA A 280 1.39 1.22 12.72
CA ALA A 280 0.18 1.17 13.55
C ALA A 280 -1.14 1.37 12.77
N GLN A 281 -1.09 1.76 11.49
CA GLN A 281 -2.27 1.80 10.62
C GLN A 281 -2.72 0.40 10.17
N TYR A 282 -1.86 -0.62 10.36
CA TYR A 282 -2.06 -1.97 9.87
C TYR A 282 -2.19 -2.96 11.03
N THR A 283 -3.35 -3.60 11.12
CA THR A 283 -3.66 -4.65 12.11
C THR A 283 -3.45 -6.05 11.53
N ASN A 284 -3.53 -6.20 10.20
CA ASN A 284 -3.47 -7.49 9.52
C ASN A 284 -2.07 -7.70 8.96
N ALA A 285 -1.12 -8.09 9.82
CA ALA A 285 0.28 -8.25 9.46
C ALA A 285 0.64 -9.74 9.28
N MET A 286 1.24 -10.05 8.13
CA MET A 286 1.68 -11.39 7.74
C MET A 286 3.20 -11.38 7.71
N PRO A 287 3.88 -12.21 8.51
CA PRO A 287 5.31 -12.37 8.38
C PRO A 287 5.62 -13.00 7.01
N TRP A 288 6.71 -12.58 6.39
CA TRP A 288 7.23 -13.25 5.20
C TRP A 288 7.61 -14.70 5.53
N GLY A 289 7.46 -15.57 4.53
CA GLY A 289 7.90 -16.95 4.64
C GLY A 289 9.44 -17.05 4.73
N GLU A 290 9.93 -18.20 5.21
CA GLU A 290 11.34 -18.52 5.05
C GLU A 290 11.61 -18.84 3.57
N PRO A 291 12.69 -18.33 2.95
CA PRO A 291 13.04 -18.65 1.58
C PRO A 291 13.24 -20.17 1.42
N GLU A 292 12.61 -20.76 0.41
CA GLU A 292 12.77 -22.16 0.06
C GLU A 292 13.97 -22.39 -0.87
N GLU A 293 14.29 -23.65 -1.17
CA GLU A 293 15.42 -24.01 -2.04
C GLU A 293 15.28 -23.42 -3.46
N LYS A 294 14.04 -23.30 -3.95
CA LYS A 294 13.70 -22.66 -5.23
C LYS A 294 13.97 -21.15 -5.24
N ASP A 295 13.95 -20.52 -4.06
CA ASP A 295 14.16 -19.07 -3.90
C ASP A 295 15.66 -18.73 -3.83
N GLN A 296 16.54 -19.73 -4.02
CA GLN A 296 17.97 -19.52 -4.13
C GLN A 296 18.33 -18.56 -5.26
N ASP A 297 17.48 -18.33 -6.26
CA ASP A 297 17.72 -17.38 -7.33
C ASP A 297 17.23 -15.95 -7.05
N SER A 298 16.83 -15.65 -5.81
CA SER A 298 16.51 -14.29 -5.35
C SER A 298 17.62 -13.68 -4.49
N TYR A 299 17.78 -12.36 -4.57
CA TYR A 299 18.60 -11.61 -3.61
C TYR A 299 17.88 -11.57 -2.27
N GLN A 300 18.64 -11.70 -1.18
CA GLN A 300 18.12 -11.54 0.19
C GLN A 300 18.07 -10.07 0.62
N ASN A 301 18.74 -9.19 -0.13
CA ASN A 301 18.79 -7.76 0.16
C ASN A 301 18.81 -6.93 -1.13
N PHE A 302 18.13 -5.79 -1.09
CA PHE A 302 18.18 -4.81 -2.16
C PHE A 302 19.54 -4.13 -2.23
N PRO A 303 20.19 -4.10 -3.41
CA PRO A 303 21.36 -3.28 -3.62
C PRO A 303 21.07 -1.80 -3.31
N GLY A 304 22.09 -1.05 -2.91
CA GLY A 304 22.00 0.39 -2.61
C GLY A 304 21.34 0.79 -1.29
N SER A 305 20.22 0.19 -0.86
CA SER A 305 19.64 0.44 0.48
C SER A 305 20.19 -0.52 1.53
N GLY A 306 20.45 -1.77 1.15
CA GLY A 306 20.71 -2.88 2.05
C GLY A 306 19.46 -3.38 2.79
N ALA A 307 18.26 -2.97 2.36
CA ALA A 307 16.99 -3.47 2.91
C ALA A 307 16.86 -4.99 2.66
N ASN A 308 16.05 -5.69 3.46
CA ASN A 308 15.71 -7.07 3.13
C ASN A 308 14.85 -7.10 1.86
N ALA A 309 15.02 -8.14 1.06
CA ALA A 309 14.14 -8.47 -0.05
C ALA A 309 13.38 -9.75 0.29
N SER A 310 12.10 -9.75 -0.04
CA SER A 310 11.22 -10.91 0.08
C SER A 310 11.44 -11.89 -1.08
N THR A 311 10.65 -12.96 -1.08
CA THR A 311 10.37 -13.80 -2.26
C THR A 311 9.22 -13.19 -3.05
N GLU A 312 9.11 -13.52 -4.35
CA GLU A 312 8.04 -12.99 -5.22
C GLU A 312 6.65 -13.32 -4.68
N TYR A 313 6.45 -14.56 -4.23
CA TYR A 313 5.25 -14.96 -3.51
C TYR A 313 5.57 -15.00 -2.02
N GLU A 314 4.78 -14.28 -1.22
CA GLU A 314 5.04 -14.15 0.22
C GLU A 314 3.78 -14.31 1.06
N GLY A 315 3.98 -14.34 2.37
CA GLY A 315 2.91 -14.28 3.35
C GLY A 315 2.24 -15.62 3.59
N SER A 316 1.21 -15.60 4.42
CA SER A 316 0.49 -16.80 4.87
C SER A 316 -1.00 -16.54 4.87
N TYR A 317 -1.54 -16.38 3.66
CA TYR A 317 -2.92 -16.01 3.44
C TYR A 317 -3.84 -17.24 3.50
N ASN A 318 -5.04 -17.02 4.03
CA ASN A 318 -6.15 -17.95 3.93
C ASN A 318 -6.90 -17.63 2.63
N LEU A 319 -6.99 -18.60 1.72
CA LEU A 319 -7.73 -18.44 0.46
C LEU A 319 -9.02 -19.27 0.47
N GLN A 320 -10.10 -18.67 -0.03
CA GLN A 320 -11.36 -19.36 -0.29
C GLN A 320 -11.81 -19.12 -1.74
N TYR A 321 -12.02 -20.21 -2.47
CA TYR A 321 -12.35 -20.20 -3.89
C TYR A 321 -13.85 -20.40 -4.08
N THR A 322 -14.54 -19.41 -4.63
CA THR A 322 -15.91 -19.60 -5.12
C THR A 322 -15.83 -20.00 -6.58
N VAL A 323 -15.91 -21.30 -6.84
CA VAL A 323 -15.69 -21.88 -8.19
C VAL A 323 -16.93 -21.83 -9.07
N LYS A 324 -18.11 -21.65 -8.47
CA LYS A 324 -19.40 -21.56 -9.17
C LYS A 324 -20.43 -20.84 -8.29
N ASP A 325 -21.28 -20.02 -8.90
CA ASP A 325 -22.34 -19.32 -8.18
C ASP A 325 -23.26 -20.29 -7.43
N GLY A 326 -23.45 -20.03 -6.13
CA GLY A 326 -24.29 -20.84 -5.25
C GLY A 326 -23.66 -22.16 -4.79
N ALA A 327 -22.45 -22.50 -5.22
CA ALA A 327 -21.70 -23.61 -4.64
C ALA A 327 -21.00 -23.16 -3.33
N PRO A 328 -20.83 -24.07 -2.35
CA PRO A 328 -20.00 -23.78 -1.18
C PRO A 328 -18.56 -23.42 -1.61
N PRO A 329 -17.92 -22.40 -0.99
CA PRO A 329 -16.53 -22.10 -1.25
C PRO A 329 -15.62 -23.28 -0.90
N ILE A 330 -14.60 -23.50 -1.73
CA ILE A 330 -13.51 -24.42 -1.42
C ILE A 330 -12.49 -23.64 -0.60
N THR A 331 -12.15 -24.13 0.59
CA THR A 331 -11.10 -23.50 1.42
C THR A 331 -9.77 -24.14 1.08
N ASP A 332 -8.75 -23.31 0.87
CA ASP A 332 -7.37 -23.79 0.79
C ASP A 332 -6.97 -24.37 2.15
N PRO A 333 -6.64 -25.67 2.24
CA PRO A 333 -6.19 -26.24 3.51
C PRO A 333 -4.81 -25.71 3.93
N ASN A 334 -4.05 -25.10 3.01
CA ASN A 334 -2.72 -24.57 3.27
C ASN A 334 -2.75 -23.04 3.39
N LYS A 335 -1.80 -22.51 4.16
CA LYS A 335 -1.47 -21.09 4.08
C LYS A 335 -0.76 -20.86 2.76
N THR A 336 -1.31 -19.97 1.94
CA THR A 336 -0.84 -19.75 0.57
C THR A 336 -0.04 -18.47 0.51
N ALA A 337 1.16 -18.55 -0.07
CA ALA A 337 1.93 -17.38 -0.44
C ALA A 337 1.26 -16.72 -1.66
N VAL A 338 1.12 -15.40 -1.63
CA VAL A 338 0.42 -14.63 -2.65
C VAL A 338 1.36 -13.57 -3.20
N LEU A 339 1.35 -13.37 -4.51
CA LEU A 339 1.95 -12.18 -5.10
C LEU A 339 0.90 -11.08 -5.13
N LEU A 340 1.15 -9.98 -4.41
CA LEU A 340 0.30 -8.79 -4.47
C LEU A 340 0.80 -7.87 -5.58
N ASP A 341 0.05 -7.79 -6.68
CA ASP A 341 0.51 -7.24 -7.94
C ASP A 341 -0.39 -6.10 -8.45
N THR A 342 0.12 -4.87 -8.40
CA THR A 342 -0.55 -3.69 -8.97
C THR A 342 -0.49 -3.62 -10.51
N GLY A 343 0.41 -4.37 -11.15
CA GLY A 343 0.54 -4.49 -12.60
C GLY A 343 -0.49 -5.44 -13.22
N THR A 344 -1.00 -6.41 -12.47
CA THR A 344 -2.10 -7.29 -12.90
C THR A 344 -3.46 -6.57 -12.74
N PRO A 345 -4.18 -6.26 -13.84
CA PRO A 345 -5.50 -5.62 -13.74
C PRO A 345 -6.58 -6.54 -13.15
N GLY A 346 -7.62 -5.93 -12.59
CA GLY A 346 -8.77 -6.63 -12.03
C GLY A 346 -8.44 -7.45 -10.76
N GLY A 347 -9.16 -8.56 -10.58
CA GLY A 347 -9.09 -9.39 -9.38
C GLY A 347 -7.82 -10.24 -9.25
N GLY A 348 -7.11 -10.52 -10.35
CA GLY A 348 -5.90 -11.33 -10.35
C GLY A 348 -6.02 -12.65 -11.13
N SER A 349 -5.06 -13.56 -10.89
CA SER A 349 -4.96 -14.82 -11.60
C SER A 349 -4.52 -15.98 -10.71
N LEU A 350 -4.91 -17.19 -11.07
CA LEU A 350 -4.71 -18.41 -10.28
C LEU A 350 -4.02 -19.50 -11.10
N GLU A 351 -2.90 -20.02 -10.64
CA GLU A 351 -2.34 -21.27 -11.14
C GLU A 351 -2.75 -22.42 -10.21
N ILE A 352 -3.40 -23.44 -10.76
CA ILE A 352 -4.00 -24.52 -9.97
C ILE A 352 -3.24 -25.84 -10.13
N SER A 353 -3.15 -26.60 -9.03
CA SER A 353 -2.59 -27.95 -9.01
C SER A 353 -3.51 -29.00 -9.64
N ASP A 354 -2.98 -30.21 -9.87
CA ASP A 354 -3.76 -31.38 -10.31
C ASP A 354 -4.97 -31.66 -9.40
N ALA A 355 -4.74 -31.57 -8.08
CA ALA A 355 -5.79 -31.79 -7.09
C ALA A 355 -6.90 -30.75 -7.19
N MET A 356 -6.55 -29.47 -7.38
CA MET A 356 -7.51 -28.39 -7.48
C MET A 356 -8.24 -28.38 -8.84
N LEU A 357 -7.57 -28.73 -9.93
CA LEU A 357 -8.21 -28.95 -11.23
C LEU A 357 -9.31 -30.00 -11.11
N LYS A 358 -9.05 -31.12 -10.43
CA LYS A 358 -10.06 -32.15 -10.20
C LYS A 358 -11.27 -31.61 -9.42
N GLN A 359 -11.04 -30.84 -8.36
CA GLN A 359 -12.12 -30.20 -7.60
C GLN A 359 -12.94 -29.23 -8.47
N PHE A 360 -12.29 -28.49 -9.36
CA PHE A 360 -12.97 -27.57 -10.29
C PHE A 360 -13.81 -28.34 -11.31
N GLN A 361 -13.30 -29.45 -11.85
CA GLN A 361 -14.05 -30.34 -12.74
C GLN A 361 -15.25 -30.96 -12.04
N ASP A 362 -15.08 -31.45 -10.81
CA ASP A 362 -16.16 -32.03 -10.00
C ASP A 362 -17.25 -30.99 -9.68
N ALA A 363 -16.88 -29.71 -9.51
CA ALA A 363 -17.80 -28.59 -9.36
C ALA A 363 -18.47 -28.14 -10.69
N GLY A 364 -18.03 -28.69 -11.82
CA GLY A 364 -18.56 -28.39 -13.15
C GLY A 364 -18.05 -27.09 -13.76
N VAL A 365 -16.85 -26.64 -13.40
CA VAL A 365 -16.17 -25.49 -14.00
C VAL A 365 -15.86 -25.79 -15.48
N LYS A 366 -16.14 -24.83 -16.36
CA LYS A 366 -15.88 -24.98 -17.80
C LYS A 366 -14.41 -24.69 -18.11
N LEU A 367 -13.70 -25.70 -18.59
CA LEU A 367 -12.33 -25.56 -19.08
C LEU A 367 -12.29 -24.96 -20.49
N LYS A 368 -11.27 -24.15 -20.75
CA LYS A 368 -10.90 -23.51 -22.01
C LYS A 368 -9.47 -23.94 -22.40
N ASN A 369 -9.12 -23.81 -23.68
CA ASN A 369 -7.77 -24.08 -24.22
C ASN A 369 -7.16 -25.43 -23.80
N VAL A 370 -7.99 -26.48 -23.70
CA VAL A 370 -7.57 -27.78 -23.17
C VAL A 370 -6.61 -28.47 -24.15
N ARG A 371 -5.38 -28.75 -23.68
CA ARG A 371 -4.41 -29.61 -24.38
C ARG A 371 -4.34 -30.97 -23.69
N ARG A 372 -4.17 -32.02 -24.49
CA ARG A 372 -4.08 -33.40 -23.99
C ARG A 372 -2.86 -34.12 -24.55
N ASN A 373 -2.27 -34.99 -23.74
CA ASN A 373 -1.22 -35.91 -24.20
C ASN A 373 -1.82 -37.05 -25.06
N GLU A 374 -0.95 -37.92 -25.57
CA GLU A 374 -1.35 -39.10 -26.37
C GLU A 374 -2.27 -40.05 -25.59
N GLN A 375 -2.13 -40.09 -24.26
CA GLN A 375 -2.96 -40.86 -23.33
C GLN A 375 -4.32 -40.19 -23.03
N ARG A 376 -4.59 -39.03 -23.65
CA ARG A 376 -5.80 -38.20 -23.48
C ARG A 376 -5.94 -37.55 -22.09
N GLU A 377 -4.89 -37.52 -21.29
CA GLU A 377 -4.86 -36.78 -20.03
C GLU A 377 -4.71 -35.28 -20.33
N ILE A 378 -5.30 -34.43 -19.50
CA ILE A 378 -5.17 -32.98 -19.66
C ILE A 378 -3.75 -32.61 -19.24
N VAL A 379 -3.00 -31.97 -20.13
CA VAL A 379 -1.64 -31.47 -19.83
C VAL A 379 -1.60 -29.96 -19.67
N SER A 380 -2.58 -29.25 -20.23
CA SER A 380 -2.83 -27.86 -19.84
C SER A 380 -4.29 -27.47 -20.09
N ALA A 381 -4.77 -26.53 -19.30
CA ALA A 381 -6.11 -25.96 -19.42
C ALA A 381 -6.13 -24.55 -18.83
N SER A 382 -7.19 -23.81 -19.15
CA SER A 382 -7.48 -22.52 -18.53
C SER A 382 -8.97 -22.41 -18.23
N GLY A 383 -9.37 -21.40 -17.48
CA GLY A 383 -10.77 -21.12 -17.23
C GLY A 383 -10.94 -19.87 -16.38
N ASN A 384 -12.12 -19.72 -15.80
CA ASN A 384 -12.46 -18.59 -14.96
C ASN A 384 -13.36 -19.07 -13.81
N ILE A 385 -13.18 -18.48 -12.63
CA ILE A 385 -14.02 -18.69 -11.46
C ILE A 385 -14.63 -17.35 -10.98
N PRO A 386 -15.83 -17.37 -10.38
CA PRO A 386 -16.48 -16.17 -9.88
C PRO A 386 -15.63 -15.31 -8.96
N SER A 387 -14.90 -15.90 -8.01
CA SER A 387 -14.08 -15.11 -7.08
C SER A 387 -13.12 -15.92 -6.23
N VAL A 388 -12.09 -15.24 -5.72
CA VAL A 388 -11.26 -15.66 -4.61
C VAL A 388 -11.42 -14.68 -3.45
N THR A 389 -11.61 -15.21 -2.24
CA THR A 389 -11.53 -14.42 -1.01
C THR A 389 -10.17 -14.66 -0.37
N ILE A 390 -9.44 -13.59 -0.09
CA ILE A 390 -8.14 -13.59 0.56
C ILE A 390 -8.25 -12.97 1.96
N ALA A 391 -7.63 -13.58 2.96
CA ALA A 391 -7.56 -13.02 4.31
C ALA A 391 -6.22 -13.34 4.98
N GLY A 392 -5.71 -12.40 5.78
CA GLY A 392 -4.69 -12.68 6.80
C GLY A 392 -5.23 -13.63 7.87
N THR A 393 -4.41 -14.00 8.86
CA THR A 393 -4.84 -14.88 9.96
C THR A 393 -5.99 -14.27 10.76
N ASP A 394 -5.87 -12.99 11.12
CA ASP A 394 -6.85 -12.26 11.92
C ASP A 394 -7.46 -11.06 11.15
N GLY A 395 -7.28 -11.04 9.82
CA GLY A 395 -7.60 -9.86 9.01
C GLY A 395 -8.91 -9.92 8.26
N ASP A 396 -9.47 -8.73 8.00
CA ASP A 396 -10.69 -8.59 7.19
C ASP A 396 -10.51 -9.23 5.82
N PRO A 397 -11.40 -10.16 5.42
CA PRO A 397 -11.33 -10.79 4.12
C PRO A 397 -11.54 -9.77 3.00
N VAL A 398 -10.86 -9.98 1.88
CA VAL A 398 -11.02 -9.24 0.63
C VAL A 398 -11.53 -10.19 -0.43
N ARG A 399 -12.66 -9.86 -1.04
CA ARG A 399 -13.21 -10.63 -2.16
C ARG A 399 -12.72 -10.01 -3.46
N LEU A 400 -12.12 -10.84 -4.31
CA LEU A 400 -11.65 -10.49 -5.65
C LEU A 400 -12.47 -11.28 -6.65
N ASP A 401 -13.14 -10.58 -7.56
CA ASP A 401 -14.06 -11.19 -8.52
C ASP A 401 -13.39 -11.49 -9.86
N ASN A 402 -14.01 -12.37 -10.64
CA ASN A 402 -13.64 -12.72 -12.02
C ASN A 402 -12.17 -13.16 -12.15
N ILE A 403 -11.81 -14.26 -11.48
CA ILE A 403 -10.44 -14.76 -11.44
C ILE A 403 -10.24 -15.77 -12.57
N ASP A 404 -9.32 -15.45 -13.48
CA ASP A 404 -8.86 -16.40 -14.47
C ASP A 404 -7.90 -17.40 -13.84
N PHE A 405 -7.98 -18.65 -14.29
CA PHE A 405 -7.05 -19.68 -13.85
C PHE A 405 -6.37 -20.38 -15.02
N THR A 406 -5.15 -20.85 -14.76
CA THR A 406 -4.38 -21.72 -15.64
C THR A 406 -3.99 -22.99 -14.92
N TYR A 407 -3.78 -24.05 -15.68
CA TYR A 407 -3.31 -25.34 -15.22
C TYR A 407 -2.32 -25.88 -16.24
N THR A 408 -1.18 -26.37 -15.76
CA THR A 408 -0.22 -27.13 -16.55
C THR A 408 0.27 -28.32 -15.74
N SER A 409 0.23 -29.51 -16.34
CA SER A 409 0.51 -30.78 -15.67
C SER A 409 2.01 -30.91 -15.34
N GLY A 410 2.32 -31.20 -14.08
CA GLY A 410 3.70 -31.49 -13.64
C GLY A 410 4.69 -30.33 -13.74
N THR A 411 4.21 -29.10 -13.97
CA THR A 411 5.04 -27.88 -14.09
C THR A 411 4.72 -26.83 -13.05
N THR A 412 3.88 -27.09 -12.04
CA THR A 412 3.89 -26.18 -10.90
C THR A 412 5.33 -26.22 -10.37
N GLU A 413 6.05 -25.12 -10.46
CA GLU A 413 7.42 -24.99 -9.90
C GLU A 413 7.44 -25.24 -8.39
N GLN A 414 6.24 -25.33 -7.80
CA GLN A 414 5.94 -25.82 -6.47
C GLN A 414 5.67 -27.33 -6.46
N PRO A 415 6.15 -28.08 -5.46
CA PRO A 415 6.00 -29.53 -5.39
C PRO A 415 4.51 -29.96 -5.49
N ASN A 416 4.11 -30.43 -6.68
CA ASN A 416 2.91 -31.18 -7.14
C ASN A 416 1.50 -30.93 -6.51
N ASP A 417 1.34 -30.10 -5.49
CA ASP A 417 0.08 -29.90 -4.75
C ASP A 417 -0.22 -28.41 -4.42
N GLN A 418 0.70 -27.47 -4.64
CA GLN A 418 0.51 -26.06 -4.28
C GLN A 418 -0.08 -25.21 -5.41
N THR A 419 -1.05 -24.39 -5.02
CA THR A 419 -1.74 -23.38 -5.84
C THR A 419 -1.03 -22.05 -5.68
N SER A 420 -0.75 -21.35 -6.80
CA SER A 420 -0.17 -20.00 -6.78
C SER A 420 -1.24 -18.98 -7.11
N PHE A 421 -1.32 -17.89 -6.34
CA PHE A 421 -2.29 -16.83 -6.57
C PHE A 421 -1.61 -15.47 -6.69
N VAL A 422 -1.97 -14.74 -7.75
CA VAL A 422 -1.61 -13.34 -7.95
C VAL A 422 -2.86 -12.52 -7.67
N ALA A 423 -2.83 -11.67 -6.63
CA ALA A 423 -3.90 -10.74 -6.33
C ALA A 423 -3.65 -9.43 -7.09
N GLY A 424 -4.57 -9.09 -8.00
CA GLY A 424 -4.42 -7.94 -8.89
C GLY A 424 -4.75 -6.60 -8.24
N LEU A 425 -4.79 -5.56 -9.08
CA LEU A 425 -5.02 -4.17 -8.71
C LEU A 425 -6.30 -3.94 -7.89
N ASP A 426 -7.35 -4.75 -8.07
CA ASP A 426 -8.59 -4.60 -7.29
C ASP A 426 -8.37 -4.84 -5.79
N PHE A 427 -7.36 -5.61 -5.40
CA PHE A 427 -6.97 -5.74 -3.99
C PHE A 427 -6.52 -4.38 -3.42
N PHE A 428 -5.66 -3.67 -4.14
CA PHE A 428 -5.13 -2.36 -3.75
C PHE A 428 -6.16 -1.23 -3.84
N LYS A 429 -7.14 -1.33 -4.75
CA LYS A 429 -8.29 -0.42 -4.78
C LYS A 429 -9.19 -0.57 -3.54
N ASN A 430 -9.12 -1.72 -2.86
CA ASN A 430 -9.89 -2.00 -1.65
C ASN A 430 -9.06 -1.86 -0.37
N ARG A 431 -7.73 -1.94 -0.44
CA ARG A 431 -6.82 -1.97 0.71
C ARG A 431 -5.61 -1.08 0.50
N SER A 432 -5.23 -0.35 1.54
CA SER A 432 -3.85 0.12 1.66
C SER A 432 -2.97 -1.05 2.07
N VAL A 433 -1.80 -1.18 1.46
CA VAL A 433 -0.85 -2.29 1.67
C VAL A 433 0.49 -1.72 2.13
N ILE A 434 1.17 -2.39 3.07
CA ILE A 434 2.52 -2.06 3.50
C ILE A 434 3.44 -3.24 3.25
N PHE A 435 4.58 -2.97 2.63
CA PHE A 435 5.70 -3.88 2.45
C PHE A 435 6.81 -3.44 3.41
N ASP A 436 6.88 -4.05 4.59
CA ASP A 436 7.82 -3.70 5.66
C ASP A 436 9.09 -4.54 5.56
N LEU A 437 10.04 -4.02 4.80
CA LEU A 437 11.32 -4.66 4.52
C LEU A 437 12.18 -4.80 5.78
N GLU A 438 12.07 -3.89 6.75
CA GLU A 438 12.84 -3.97 7.99
C GLU A 438 12.29 -5.07 8.91
N LYS A 439 10.97 -5.16 9.05
CA LYS A 439 10.34 -6.18 9.90
C LYS A 439 10.15 -7.51 9.19
N LYS A 440 10.22 -7.56 7.85
CA LYS A 440 9.88 -8.70 7.00
C LYS A 440 8.41 -9.11 7.13
N TYR A 441 7.53 -8.12 6.95
CA TYR A 441 6.08 -8.32 6.97
C TYR A 441 5.44 -7.65 5.77
N THR A 442 4.37 -8.27 5.28
CA THR A 442 3.36 -7.58 4.46
C THR A 442 2.11 -7.41 5.30
N ALA A 443 1.50 -6.23 5.28
CA ALA A 443 0.26 -6.00 6.00
C ALA A 443 -0.73 -5.18 5.16
N TYR A 444 -2.01 -5.25 5.50
CA TYR A 444 -3.04 -4.45 4.83
C TYR A 444 -4.10 -3.90 5.78
N THR A 445 -4.76 -2.82 5.37
CA THR A 445 -5.87 -2.19 6.10
C THR A 445 -6.95 -1.70 5.14
N SER A 446 -8.19 -1.68 5.62
CA SER A 446 -9.33 -1.13 4.88
C SER A 446 -9.32 0.40 4.83
N HIS A 447 -8.56 1.05 5.71
CA HIS A 447 -8.41 2.51 5.69
C HIS A 447 -7.57 2.93 4.48
N PHE A 448 -7.87 4.08 3.89
CA PHE A 448 -6.88 4.79 3.10
C PHE A 448 -5.82 5.37 4.03
N VAL A 449 -4.54 5.10 3.81
CA VAL A 449 -3.45 5.53 4.71
C VAL A 449 -2.71 6.74 4.14
N THR A 450 -2.49 7.76 4.97
CA THR A 450 -1.70 8.95 4.64
C THR A 450 -0.68 9.27 5.72
N ALA A 451 0.53 9.66 5.30
CA ALA A 451 1.56 10.24 6.17
C ALA A 451 1.56 11.79 6.17
N SER A 452 0.60 12.41 5.48
CA SER A 452 0.56 13.86 5.33
C SER A 452 0.23 14.55 6.66
N ASN A 453 0.89 15.67 6.93
CA ASN A 453 0.53 16.54 8.04
C ASN A 453 -0.65 17.43 7.63
N PHE A 454 -1.57 17.64 8.56
CA PHE A 454 -2.77 18.44 8.36
C PHE A 454 -2.91 19.53 9.41
N SER A 455 -3.74 20.53 9.12
CA SER A 455 -4.12 21.58 10.07
C SER A 455 -5.64 21.75 10.13
N THR A 456 -6.17 21.91 11.34
CA THR A 456 -7.57 22.26 11.59
C THR A 456 -7.85 23.77 11.43
N ASP A 457 -6.82 24.59 11.22
CA ASP A 457 -6.99 26.02 11.02
C ASP A 457 -7.68 26.32 9.68
N SER A 458 -8.59 27.29 9.68
CA SER A 458 -9.25 27.76 8.44
C SER A 458 -8.27 28.44 7.47
N SER A 459 -7.09 28.82 7.95
CA SER A 459 -5.99 29.36 7.15
C SER A 459 -4.97 28.30 6.72
N ALA A 460 -5.28 27.01 6.91
CA ALA A 460 -4.40 25.93 6.46
C ALA A 460 -4.08 26.09 4.97
N PRO A 461 -2.83 25.79 4.55
CA PRO A 461 -2.49 25.71 3.14
C PRO A 461 -3.43 24.77 2.37
N GLU A 462 -3.67 25.09 1.10
CA GLU A 462 -4.44 24.25 0.17
C GLU A 462 -3.96 22.79 0.22
N GLY A 463 -4.91 21.85 0.27
CA GLY A 463 -4.62 20.41 0.37
C GLY A 463 -4.19 19.91 1.76
N THR A 464 -4.00 20.79 2.74
CA THR A 464 -3.58 20.42 4.12
C THR A 464 -4.63 20.71 5.19
N GLY A 465 -5.73 21.37 4.83
CA GLY A 465 -6.84 21.64 5.73
C GLY A 465 -7.61 20.37 6.08
N LEU A 466 -7.82 20.12 7.36
CA LEU A 466 -8.56 18.97 7.87
C LEU A 466 -9.34 19.34 9.14
N SER A 467 -10.39 20.14 8.99
CA SER A 467 -11.32 20.44 10.10
C SER A 467 -12.51 19.47 10.14
N ARG A 468 -12.74 18.72 9.06
CA ARG A 468 -13.88 17.80 8.94
C ARG A 468 -13.53 16.60 8.06
N ILE A 469 -13.91 15.40 8.50
CA ILE A 469 -13.76 14.14 7.76
C ILE A 469 -15.16 13.64 7.40
N THR A 470 -15.36 13.29 6.13
CA THR A 470 -16.63 12.83 5.56
C THR A 470 -16.49 11.43 4.95
N THR A 471 -17.61 10.76 4.66
CA THR A 471 -17.62 9.44 3.98
C THR A 471 -17.15 9.49 2.52
N SER A 472 -16.83 10.67 2.01
CA SER A 472 -16.29 10.85 0.68
C SER A 472 -14.77 10.99 0.67
N MET A 473 -14.14 11.05 1.85
CA MET A 473 -12.68 11.01 2.02
C MET A 473 -12.21 9.58 2.25
N GLY A 474 -10.94 9.32 1.93
CA GLY A 474 -10.31 8.02 2.14
C GLY A 474 -11.07 6.90 1.42
N ASN A 475 -11.16 5.73 2.06
CA ASN A 475 -11.92 4.59 1.55
C ASN A 475 -13.37 4.65 2.07
N GLU A 476 -14.21 5.50 1.45
CA GLU A 476 -15.60 5.71 1.85
C GLU A 476 -15.79 6.16 3.32
N GLY A 477 -14.87 6.99 3.82
CA GLY A 477 -14.81 7.44 5.22
C GLY A 477 -13.84 6.65 6.07
N GLY A 478 -13.29 5.54 5.57
CA GLY A 478 -12.16 4.83 6.15
C GLY A 478 -10.86 5.61 5.95
N PHE A 479 -10.41 6.35 6.96
CA PHE A 479 -9.28 7.27 6.85
C PHE A 479 -8.22 7.08 7.94
N GLY A 480 -7.05 6.63 7.53
CA GLY A 480 -5.89 6.35 8.38
C GLY A 480 -4.85 7.47 8.31
N ILE A 481 -4.66 8.16 9.44
CA ILE A 481 -3.78 9.33 9.54
C ILE A 481 -2.53 8.97 10.37
N ALA A 482 -1.40 8.78 9.70
CA ALA A 482 -0.09 8.58 10.31
C ALA A 482 0.73 9.88 10.40
N GLY A 483 0.31 10.95 9.73
CA GLY A 483 0.87 12.30 9.92
C GLY A 483 0.30 13.01 11.15
N VAL A 484 0.78 14.21 11.42
CA VAL A 484 0.34 15.05 12.55
C VAL A 484 -0.82 15.95 12.11
N VAL A 485 -1.92 15.92 12.85
CA VAL A 485 -2.96 16.96 12.79
C VAL A 485 -2.66 18.05 13.83
N SER A 486 -2.58 19.28 13.37
CA SER A 486 -2.23 20.47 14.17
C SER A 486 -3.27 21.58 14.04
N GLY A 487 -3.06 22.74 14.66
CA GLY A 487 -3.95 23.89 14.55
C GLY A 487 -4.86 24.13 15.74
N SER A 488 -5.57 25.25 15.70
CA SER A 488 -6.44 25.72 16.79
C SER A 488 -7.91 25.35 16.61
N GLY A 489 -8.31 25.03 15.38
CA GLY A 489 -9.68 24.65 15.04
C GLY A 489 -10.07 23.26 15.54
N SER A 490 -11.37 23.00 15.54
CA SER A 490 -11.94 21.69 15.86
C SER A 490 -11.73 20.69 14.71
N LEU A 491 -11.72 19.40 15.05
CA LEU A 491 -11.77 18.29 14.11
C LEU A 491 -13.11 17.57 14.28
N THR A 492 -13.91 17.51 13.22
CA THR A 492 -15.22 16.84 13.22
C THR A 492 -15.20 15.60 12.33
N LEU A 493 -15.64 14.47 12.86
CA LEU A 493 -15.87 13.23 12.14
C LEU A 493 -17.37 13.09 11.89
N ASP A 494 -17.77 13.07 10.63
CA ASP A 494 -19.18 12.89 10.26
C ASP A 494 -19.65 11.46 10.49
N THR A 495 -20.97 11.28 10.56
CA THR A 495 -21.59 9.96 10.70
C THR A 495 -21.04 8.96 9.69
N LYS A 496 -20.84 7.71 10.12
CA LYS A 496 -20.31 6.58 9.32
C LYS A 496 -18.86 6.71 8.86
N THR A 497 -18.12 7.71 9.33
CA THR A 497 -16.67 7.76 9.11
C THR A 497 -15.95 6.82 10.10
N VAL A 498 -14.85 6.23 9.66
CA VAL A 498 -13.98 5.36 10.47
C VAL A 498 -12.56 5.90 10.35
N VAL A 499 -12.11 6.57 11.40
CA VAL A 499 -10.85 7.30 11.40
C VAL A 499 -9.88 6.65 12.37
N ARG A 500 -8.66 6.39 11.90
CA ARG A 500 -7.58 5.81 12.70
C ARG A 500 -6.40 6.77 12.76
N MET A 501 -6.11 7.31 13.94
CA MET A 501 -4.99 8.22 14.13
C MET A 501 -3.86 7.49 14.88
N THR A 502 -2.65 7.52 14.32
CA THR A 502 -1.52 6.72 14.85
C THR A 502 -0.30 7.54 15.24
N ASN A 503 -0.40 8.86 15.15
CA ASN A 503 0.66 9.79 15.53
C ASN A 503 0.17 10.77 16.61
N VAL A 504 1.11 11.49 17.19
CA VAL A 504 0.83 12.48 18.23
C VAL A 504 0.26 13.75 17.59
N ASN A 505 -1.04 13.94 17.72
CA ASN A 505 -1.72 15.12 17.21
C ASN A 505 -1.65 16.26 18.22
N THR A 506 -1.53 17.48 17.69
CA THR A 506 -1.22 18.67 18.50
C THR A 506 -2.30 19.75 18.41
N TYR A 507 -3.37 19.51 17.65
CA TYR A 507 -4.48 20.45 17.57
C TYR A 507 -5.14 20.68 18.93
N THR A 508 -5.65 21.89 19.13
CA THR A 508 -6.20 22.32 20.43
C THR A 508 -7.70 22.52 20.45
N GLY A 509 -8.36 22.52 19.29
CA GLY A 509 -9.81 22.59 19.22
C GLY A 509 -10.48 21.31 19.72
N GLU A 510 -11.81 21.26 19.66
CA GLU A 510 -12.58 20.09 20.07
C GLU A 510 -12.44 18.95 19.05
N THR A 511 -12.50 17.72 19.54
CA THR A 511 -12.67 16.53 18.71
C THR A 511 -14.14 16.12 18.77
N ASN A 512 -14.86 16.24 17.66
CA ASN A 512 -16.28 15.89 17.58
C ASN A 512 -16.44 14.57 16.82
N ILE A 513 -16.96 13.54 17.48
CA ILE A 513 -17.21 12.22 16.90
C ILE A 513 -18.73 12.09 16.81
N ALA A 514 -19.28 12.28 15.61
CA ALA A 514 -20.72 12.21 15.41
C ALA A 514 -21.28 10.80 15.67
N GLN A 515 -22.59 10.69 15.85
CA GLN A 515 -23.27 9.41 15.95
C GLN A 515 -22.92 8.50 14.77
N ASP A 516 -22.66 7.23 15.06
CA ASP A 516 -22.22 6.19 14.12
C ASP A 516 -20.85 6.47 13.46
N ALA A 517 -20.10 7.48 13.90
CA ALA A 517 -18.70 7.65 13.54
C ALA A 517 -17.80 6.88 14.52
N TYR A 518 -16.60 6.50 14.06
CA TYR A 518 -15.62 5.75 14.83
C TYR A 518 -14.27 6.46 14.77
N LEU A 519 -13.71 6.81 15.93
CA LEU A 519 -12.33 7.30 16.06
C LEU A 519 -11.51 6.33 16.88
N SER A 520 -10.50 5.72 16.26
CA SER A 520 -9.50 4.91 16.95
C SER A 520 -8.20 5.70 17.13
N LEU A 521 -7.70 5.75 18.36
CA LEU A 521 -6.33 6.12 18.65
C LEU A 521 -5.51 4.85 18.85
N ALA A 522 -4.62 4.57 17.89
CA ALA A 522 -3.80 3.38 17.90
C ALA A 522 -2.32 3.73 17.88
N GLY A 523 -1.45 2.82 18.34
CA GLY A 523 -0.02 3.10 18.35
C GLY A 523 0.31 4.38 19.13
N LEU A 524 1.01 5.33 18.51
CA LEU A 524 1.33 6.63 19.13
C LEU A 524 0.20 7.67 19.02
N GLY A 525 -0.98 7.26 18.51
CA GLY A 525 -2.16 8.09 18.31
C GLY A 525 -2.55 8.86 19.57
N ASN A 526 -2.44 10.18 19.55
CA ASN A 526 -2.73 10.98 20.75
C ASN A 526 -3.45 12.29 20.40
N ILE A 527 -4.38 12.73 21.26
CA ILE A 527 -5.12 14.00 21.13
C ILE A 527 -5.17 14.76 22.46
N GLN A 528 -4.17 14.61 23.33
CA GLN A 528 -4.15 15.15 24.70
C GLN A 528 -4.32 16.66 24.80
N ARG A 529 -4.09 17.39 23.71
CA ARG A 529 -4.23 18.85 23.61
C ARG A 529 -5.62 19.28 23.16
N SER A 530 -6.43 18.38 22.60
CA SER A 530 -7.81 18.65 22.24
C SER A 530 -8.56 19.20 23.45
N ALA A 531 -9.26 20.32 23.26
CA ALA A 531 -9.95 21.01 24.36
C ALA A 531 -10.93 20.07 25.09
N LYS A 532 -11.58 19.18 24.32
CA LYS A 532 -12.58 18.22 24.75
C LYS A 532 -12.83 17.21 23.64
N VAL A 533 -13.12 15.97 24.01
CA VAL A 533 -13.68 14.96 23.10
C VAL A 533 -15.18 14.89 23.31
N VAL A 534 -15.95 15.17 22.26
CA VAL A 534 -17.41 14.96 22.19
C VAL A 534 -17.66 13.64 21.48
N ALA A 535 -17.85 12.57 22.25
CA ALA A 535 -18.03 11.21 21.77
C ALA A 535 -19.53 10.86 21.70
N ASP A 536 -20.21 11.27 20.62
CA ASP A 536 -21.57 10.79 20.29
C ASP A 536 -21.55 9.51 19.46
N GLY A 537 -20.45 9.24 18.76
CA GLY A 537 -20.11 7.93 18.19
C GLY A 537 -19.18 7.13 19.10
N THR A 538 -18.30 6.33 18.51
CA THR A 538 -17.33 5.51 19.24
C THR A 538 -15.97 6.19 19.29
N PHE A 539 -15.43 6.33 20.50
CA PHE A 539 -14.04 6.70 20.78
C PHE A 539 -13.28 5.48 21.30
N ASP A 540 -12.44 4.90 20.46
CA ASP A 540 -11.68 3.69 20.75
C ASP A 540 -10.21 4.01 21.03
N ILE A 541 -9.72 3.46 22.14
CA ILE A 541 -8.30 3.51 22.52
C ILE A 541 -7.75 2.11 22.80
N SER A 542 -8.49 1.03 22.50
CA SER A 542 -8.10 -0.35 22.81
C SER A 542 -6.73 -0.72 22.24
N GLU A 543 -6.38 -0.11 21.11
CA GLU A 543 -5.12 -0.29 20.40
C GLU A 543 -4.08 0.83 20.64
N HIS A 544 -4.33 1.74 21.58
CA HIS A 544 -3.35 2.78 21.94
C HIS A 544 -2.08 2.18 22.56
N GLY A 545 -0.92 2.68 22.15
CA GLY A 545 0.39 2.16 22.55
C GLY A 545 0.75 0.86 21.83
N ASN A 546 1.08 -0.17 22.60
CA ASN A 546 1.55 -1.46 22.07
C ASN A 546 0.39 -2.41 21.69
N GLY A 547 -0.57 -1.95 20.86
CA GLY A 547 -1.68 -2.79 20.39
C GLY A 547 -1.22 -4.04 19.62
N SER A 548 -0.10 -3.94 18.92
CA SER A 548 0.57 -5.06 18.25
C SER A 548 2.08 -4.94 18.42
N ASP A 549 2.74 -6.09 18.65
CA ASP A 549 4.20 -6.18 18.71
C ASP A 549 4.86 -5.75 17.39
N TYR A 550 4.16 -5.96 16.26
CA TYR A 550 4.62 -5.56 14.92
C TYR A 550 4.93 -4.06 14.83
N TRP A 551 4.17 -3.21 15.54
CA TRP A 551 4.33 -1.76 15.46
C TRP A 551 5.61 -1.26 16.11
N GLY A 552 6.25 -2.05 16.98
CA GLY A 552 7.48 -1.69 17.66
C GLY A 552 7.30 -0.54 18.67
N ILE A 553 6.16 -0.49 19.35
CA ILE A 553 5.84 0.57 20.34
C ILE A 553 5.91 -0.04 21.74
N SER A 554 6.63 0.63 22.66
CA SER A 554 6.76 0.15 24.04
C SER A 554 5.50 0.43 24.89
N ASP A 555 5.34 -0.34 25.96
CA ASP A 555 4.26 -0.21 26.96
C ASP A 555 4.16 1.17 27.62
N ALA A 556 5.24 1.98 27.58
CA ALA A 556 5.25 3.34 28.11
C ALA A 556 4.21 4.26 27.45
N TYR A 557 3.71 3.86 26.27
CA TYR A 557 2.69 4.59 25.51
C TYR A 557 1.29 4.01 25.67
N ASN A 558 1.00 3.12 26.63
CA ASN A 558 -0.31 2.47 26.75
C ASN A 558 -1.42 3.36 27.36
N ASP A 559 -1.07 4.53 27.89
CA ASP A 559 -2.03 5.48 28.43
C ASP A 559 -2.48 6.49 27.37
N ALA A 560 -3.77 6.50 27.05
CA ALA A 560 -4.38 7.56 26.24
C ALA A 560 -4.79 8.72 27.15
N ARG A 561 -4.47 9.96 26.74
CA ARG A 561 -4.76 11.16 27.52
C ARG A 561 -5.64 12.11 26.73
N ILE A 562 -6.67 12.65 27.37
CA ILE A 562 -7.52 13.73 26.85
C ILE A 562 -7.79 14.76 27.97
N ARG A 563 -8.27 15.94 27.61
CA ARG A 563 -8.60 16.98 28.60
C ARG A 563 -9.92 16.70 29.29
N SER A 564 -11.00 16.64 28.53
CA SER A 564 -12.36 16.42 29.01
C SER A 564 -13.13 15.51 28.06
N LEU A 565 -14.13 14.80 28.59
CA LEU A 565 -14.98 13.85 27.87
C LEU A 565 -16.46 14.20 28.04
N SER A 566 -17.17 14.35 26.93
CA SER A 566 -18.62 14.51 26.86
C SER A 566 -19.23 13.66 25.74
N GLY A 567 -20.55 13.65 25.63
CA GLY A 567 -21.27 12.94 24.57
C GLY A 567 -22.09 11.76 25.10
N SER A 568 -22.68 11.03 24.16
CA SER A 568 -23.69 10.00 24.43
C SER A 568 -23.37 8.62 23.84
N GLY A 569 -22.25 8.48 23.15
CA GLY A 569 -21.85 7.25 22.46
C GLY A 569 -21.05 6.28 23.35
N THR A 570 -19.97 5.74 22.80
CA THR A 570 -19.21 4.65 23.43
C THR A 570 -17.73 4.98 23.52
N VAL A 571 -17.10 4.60 24.64
CA VAL A 571 -15.64 4.57 24.78
C VAL A 571 -15.18 3.13 24.94
N GLU A 572 -14.27 2.69 24.08
CA GLU A 572 -13.68 1.34 24.08
C GLU A 572 -12.24 1.43 24.63
N LEU A 573 -12.01 0.86 25.82
CA LEU A 573 -10.72 0.96 26.50
C LEU A 573 -9.76 -0.16 26.13
N GLY A 574 -10.27 -1.34 25.78
CA GLY A 574 -9.49 -2.58 25.76
C GLY A 574 -8.66 -2.73 27.05
N LYS A 575 -7.35 -2.94 26.92
CA LYS A 575 -6.42 -3.06 28.07
C LYS A 575 -5.86 -1.71 28.56
N ARG A 576 -6.31 -0.59 28.00
CA ARG A 576 -5.67 0.72 28.17
C ARG A 576 -6.23 1.52 29.34
N THR A 577 -5.48 2.54 29.72
CA THR A 577 -5.94 3.56 30.67
C THR A 577 -6.38 4.79 29.89
N LEU A 578 -7.63 5.21 30.07
CA LEU A 578 -8.05 6.55 29.70
C LEU A 578 -7.75 7.52 30.84
N VAL A 579 -6.93 8.54 30.57
CA VAL A 579 -6.60 9.59 31.54
C VAL A 579 -7.28 10.90 31.16
N LEU A 580 -8.11 11.42 32.06
CA LEU A 580 -8.78 12.71 31.92
C LEU A 580 -8.03 13.76 32.74
N THR A 581 -7.46 14.76 32.08
CA THR A 581 -6.49 15.68 32.71
C THR A 581 -7.10 17.00 33.21
N ALA A 582 -8.25 17.39 32.69
CA ALA A 582 -8.94 18.63 33.02
C ALA A 582 -10.45 18.51 32.74
N SER A 583 -11.11 17.52 33.35
CA SER A 583 -12.53 17.26 33.15
C SER A 583 -13.40 18.40 33.66
N ASN A 584 -14.47 18.72 32.94
CA ASN A 584 -15.50 19.67 33.38
C ASN A 584 -16.86 19.37 32.76
N ASP A 585 -17.12 18.12 32.41
CA ASP A 585 -18.24 17.73 31.56
C ASP A 585 -18.95 16.46 32.07
N THR A 586 -20.11 16.20 31.46
CA THR A 586 -20.89 14.97 31.65
C THR A 586 -20.78 14.09 30.41
N PHE A 587 -20.42 12.83 30.62
CA PHE A 587 -20.53 11.77 29.62
C PHE A 587 -21.75 10.90 29.95
N ALA A 588 -22.72 10.90 29.05
CA ALA A 588 -23.98 10.15 29.18
C ALA A 588 -23.93 8.79 28.49
N GLY A 589 -22.85 8.51 27.77
CA GLY A 589 -22.63 7.26 27.06
C GLY A 589 -22.13 6.11 27.94
N SER A 590 -21.54 5.10 27.30
CA SER A 590 -20.99 3.91 27.96
C SER A 590 -19.47 3.82 27.81
N ILE A 591 -18.78 3.45 28.88
CA ILE A 591 -17.34 3.09 28.85
C ILE A 591 -17.23 1.58 29.07
N ASN A 592 -16.52 0.88 28.19
CA ASN A 592 -16.33 -0.57 28.25
C ASN A 592 -14.87 -0.98 27.94
N ASP A 593 -14.52 -2.23 28.25
CA ASP A 593 -13.20 -2.81 28.02
C ASP A 593 -13.30 -4.22 27.41
N LEU A 594 -14.29 -4.44 26.55
CA LEU A 594 -14.60 -5.78 26.02
C LEU A 594 -13.71 -6.12 24.82
N ASP A 595 -13.31 -7.39 24.72
CA ASP A 595 -12.76 -7.95 23.49
C ASP A 595 -13.89 -8.43 22.53
N VAL A 596 -13.50 -8.96 21.37
CA VAL A 596 -14.42 -9.50 20.36
C VAL A 596 -15.29 -10.66 20.86
N ASP A 597 -14.89 -11.33 21.93
CA ASP A 597 -15.60 -12.44 22.58
C ASP A 597 -16.44 -11.97 23.79
N ASN A 598 -16.55 -10.65 24.02
CA ASN A 598 -17.22 -10.02 25.15
C ASN A 598 -16.59 -10.33 26.52
N ASN A 599 -15.29 -10.62 26.57
CA ASN A 599 -14.56 -10.73 27.82
C ASN A 599 -14.00 -9.37 28.24
N ASN A 600 -14.04 -9.09 29.53
CA ASN A 600 -13.42 -7.87 30.07
C ASN A 600 -11.89 -7.96 29.99
N MET A 601 -11.25 -6.89 29.50
CA MET A 601 -9.80 -6.82 29.29
C MET A 601 -9.05 -6.07 30.40
N GLY A 602 -9.74 -5.49 31.37
CA GLY A 602 -9.12 -4.80 32.52
C GLY A 602 -8.80 -3.32 32.25
N GLY A 603 -9.50 -2.69 31.31
CA GLY A 603 -9.35 -1.28 30.95
C GLY A 603 -9.64 -0.34 32.12
N LYS A 604 -8.88 0.75 32.23
CA LYS A 604 -8.86 1.62 33.41
C LYS A 604 -9.29 3.04 33.09
N LEU A 605 -9.83 3.73 34.10
CA LEU A 605 -10.13 5.16 34.04
C LEU A 605 -9.35 5.90 35.12
N PHE A 606 -8.67 6.97 34.74
CA PHE A 606 -8.02 7.89 35.68
C PHE A 606 -8.50 9.32 35.46
N VAL A 607 -9.28 9.83 36.41
CA VAL A 607 -9.61 11.26 36.47
C VAL A 607 -8.50 11.97 37.23
N ALA A 608 -7.55 12.55 36.50
CA ALA A 608 -6.37 13.19 37.07
C ALA A 608 -6.65 14.61 37.58
N GLY A 609 -7.63 15.31 37.01
CA GLY A 609 -8.01 16.65 37.44
C GLY A 609 -9.37 17.10 36.89
N GLY A 610 -10.02 18.00 37.63
CA GLY A 610 -11.35 18.50 37.29
C GLY A 610 -12.48 17.52 37.65
N VAL A 611 -13.71 17.83 37.25
CA VAL A 611 -14.91 17.05 37.60
C VAL A 611 -15.44 16.33 36.36
N GLN A 612 -15.41 14.99 36.38
CA GLN A 612 -16.07 14.15 35.36
C GLN A 612 -17.36 13.56 35.91
N THR A 613 -18.50 13.87 35.29
CA THR A 613 -19.75 13.17 35.57
C THR A 613 -19.96 12.03 34.58
N LEU A 614 -20.21 10.83 35.08
CA LEU A 614 -20.60 9.67 34.26
C LEU A 614 -22.06 9.34 34.58
N SER A 615 -22.99 9.69 33.70
CA SER A 615 -24.43 9.47 33.92
C SER A 615 -24.98 8.25 33.19
N GLY A 616 -24.22 7.68 32.26
CA GLY A 616 -24.57 6.46 31.54
C GLY A 616 -24.14 5.17 32.24
N LYS A 617 -24.38 4.04 31.57
CA LYS A 617 -24.02 2.70 32.08
C LYS A 617 -22.61 2.34 31.65
N ASN A 618 -21.68 2.31 32.61
CA ASN A 618 -20.28 1.91 32.40
C ASN A 618 -20.09 0.44 32.81
N ASN A 619 -19.30 -0.31 32.03
CA ASN A 619 -19.09 -1.74 32.21
C ASN A 619 -17.61 -2.17 32.14
N PHE A 620 -16.66 -1.23 32.18
CA PHE A 620 -15.24 -1.58 32.24
C PHE A 620 -14.88 -2.20 33.59
N SER A 621 -13.95 -3.16 33.58
CA SER A 621 -13.62 -3.98 34.74
C SER A 621 -12.40 -3.50 35.54
N GLY A 622 -11.56 -2.64 34.94
CA GLY A 622 -10.34 -2.15 35.57
C GLY A 622 -10.59 -1.04 36.60
N MET A 623 -9.49 -0.63 37.24
CA MET A 623 -9.51 0.34 38.33
C MET A 623 -9.94 1.74 37.85
N THR A 624 -10.84 2.38 38.60
CA THR A 624 -11.08 3.83 38.54
C THR A 624 -10.22 4.54 39.58
N THR A 625 -9.38 5.46 39.14
CA THR A 625 -8.57 6.32 40.02
C THR A 625 -9.09 7.75 39.95
N VAL A 626 -9.23 8.40 41.09
CA VAL A 626 -9.58 9.83 41.20
C VAL A 626 -8.41 10.55 41.86
N GLY A 627 -7.84 11.50 41.14
CA GLY A 627 -6.72 12.33 41.59
C GLY A 627 -7.12 13.26 42.73
N SER A 628 -6.12 13.75 43.48
CA SER A 628 -6.39 14.72 44.55
C SER A 628 -6.98 16.01 43.96
N GLY A 629 -8.18 16.38 44.41
CA GLY A 629 -8.89 17.58 43.93
C GLY A 629 -9.69 17.39 42.64
N ALA A 630 -9.75 16.17 42.11
CA ALA A 630 -10.70 15.75 41.08
C ALA A 630 -12.04 15.29 41.71
#